data_AF-A0A1W2FB08-F1
#
_entry.id   AF-A0A1W2FB08-F1
#
_cell.length_a   1.000
_cell.length_b   1.000
_cell.length_c   1.000
_cell.angle_alpha   90.00
_cell.angle_beta   90.00
_cell.angle_gamma   90.00
#
_symmetry.space_group_name_H-M   'P 1'
#
loop_
_entity.id
_entity.type
_entity.pdbx_description
1 polymer ?
#
loop_
_entity_poly.entity_id
_entity_poly.type
_entity_poly.pdbx_seq_one_letter_code
_entity_poly.pdbx_strand_id
1 'polypeptide(L)'
;MKEFIHITLFLVFVTLLNNNGFSQTKPARSLTATQVNTLVDSLFNLLRNHYIYSDKAKAMVGYLNDQLKRGNYKDFADPNKLAAKLESDIRHINYDSHLHVAFEPDLRAPKELSAAERKQAIAEQLVGERENNFNFRKAEVLPGNIGYLRIDGFTGLIEEARPTLKGSLAFLSNTKALIIDLRFNGGGSNIEQFSSYFFKHKEHLFDQISTFSTDTISLFTDPKVTDDLTLLMPVYILISKKTASAAEAFAAALQGLKRAVLIGDTTLGASHMTAFFSMGQGFIAKVPFARPISTSSFKDWEGTGVIPDISIPALNALQKTQTVIFQDLLAKANNDKEKRTTQWAINTLNAEQNLSNPPVNVLNKYTGVYTGGINFYIEAGNLLCRNPERGGTDVFKMKTVSDHTFLLDENAQIEFVKDASGKYSSLKMLWKDGNITEKSKEK
;
A
#
# COMPACT_ATOMS: atom_id res chain seq x y z
N MET A 1 -36.45 -4.14 -16.23
CA MET A 1 -35.04 -3.99 -16.62
C MET A 1 -34.25 -4.95 -15.75
N LYS A 2 -33.73 -6.03 -16.36
CA LYS A 2 -33.10 -7.14 -15.63
C LYS A 2 -31.81 -6.67 -14.98
N GLU A 3 -31.71 -6.89 -13.68
CA GLU A 3 -30.53 -6.66 -12.86
C GLU A 3 -29.35 -7.49 -13.38
N PHE A 4 -28.38 -6.82 -14.01
CA PHE A 4 -27.05 -7.36 -14.26
C PHE A 4 -26.24 -7.27 -12.98
N ILE A 5 -26.55 -8.09 -11.98
CA ILE A 5 -25.62 -8.37 -10.88
C ILE A 5 -24.70 -9.48 -11.39
N HIS A 6 -23.67 -9.09 -12.15
CA HIS A 6 -22.50 -9.95 -12.33
C HIS A 6 -21.75 -9.96 -11.00
N ILE A 7 -22.06 -10.92 -10.14
CA ILE A 7 -21.09 -11.41 -9.16
C ILE A 7 -20.00 -12.10 -9.98
N THR A 8 -19.09 -11.31 -10.55
CA THR A 8 -17.80 -11.85 -10.97
C THR A 8 -17.05 -12.14 -9.67
N LEU A 9 -17.34 -13.33 -9.12
CA LEU A 9 -16.53 -13.92 -8.08
C LEU A 9 -15.12 -14.01 -8.69
N PHE A 10 -14.27 -13.04 -8.39
CA PHE A 10 -12.84 -13.20 -8.56
C PHE A 10 -12.49 -14.35 -7.63
N LEU A 11 -12.49 -15.57 -8.18
CA LEU A 11 -11.74 -16.67 -7.62
C LEU A 11 -10.29 -16.20 -7.67
N VAL A 12 -9.90 -15.44 -6.64
CA VAL A 12 -8.54 -15.50 -6.13
C VAL A 12 -8.34 -16.98 -5.91
N PHE A 13 -7.61 -17.61 -6.83
CA PHE A 13 -7.03 -18.90 -6.58
C PHE A 13 -6.15 -18.70 -5.35
N VAL A 14 -6.72 -18.93 -4.16
CA VAL A 14 -5.95 -19.26 -2.99
C VAL A 14 -5.39 -20.64 -3.30
N THR A 15 -4.32 -20.68 -4.08
CA THR A 15 -3.41 -21.80 -4.03
C THR A 15 -2.84 -21.79 -2.63
N LEU A 16 -3.40 -22.62 -1.75
CA LEU A 16 -2.64 -23.23 -0.69
C LEU A 16 -1.46 -23.93 -1.36
N LEU A 17 -0.38 -23.19 -1.61
CA LEU A 17 0.95 -23.76 -1.82
C LEU A 17 1.36 -24.30 -0.47
N ASN A 18 0.81 -25.46 -0.11
CA ASN A 18 1.44 -26.32 0.86
C ASN A 18 2.80 -26.67 0.27
N ASN A 19 3.83 -26.04 0.83
CA ASN A 19 5.24 -26.27 0.55
C ASN A 19 5.68 -27.62 1.14
N ASN A 20 4.90 -28.67 0.91
CA ASN A 20 5.30 -30.04 1.19
C ASN A 20 5.91 -30.58 -0.09
N GLY A 21 7.24 -30.52 -0.12
CA GLY A 21 8.05 -31.22 -1.12
C GLY A 21 7.71 -32.70 -1.14
N PHE A 22 6.90 -33.09 -2.11
CA PHE A 22 6.92 -34.44 -2.67
C PHE A 22 7.23 -34.30 -4.16
N SER A 23 8.53 -34.32 -4.46
CA SER A 23 9.03 -34.73 -5.77
C SER A 23 8.67 -36.20 -5.99
N GLN A 24 7.40 -36.47 -6.30
CA GLN A 24 7.06 -37.66 -7.07
C GLN A 24 7.14 -37.26 -8.53
N THR A 25 8.23 -37.66 -9.19
CA THR A 25 8.33 -37.64 -10.66
C THR A 25 7.28 -38.60 -11.22
N LYS A 26 6.04 -38.13 -11.36
CA LYS A 26 5.02 -38.80 -12.16
C LYS A 26 5.57 -38.94 -13.59
N PRO A 27 5.37 -40.08 -14.26
CA PRO A 27 5.91 -40.29 -15.60
C PRO A 27 5.42 -39.18 -16.54
N ALA A 28 6.36 -38.42 -17.11
CA ALA A 28 6.06 -37.38 -18.07
C ALA A 28 5.31 -38.02 -19.25
N ARG A 29 4.05 -37.63 -19.44
CA ARG A 29 3.30 -38.03 -20.63
C ARG A 29 4.05 -37.48 -21.84
N SER A 30 4.62 -38.37 -22.66
CA SER A 30 5.28 -37.96 -23.90
C SER A 30 4.25 -37.37 -24.86
N LEU A 31 4.53 -36.20 -25.41
CA LEU A 31 3.69 -35.56 -26.42
C LEU A 31 3.99 -36.12 -27.81
N THR A 32 2.96 -36.31 -28.63
CA THR A 32 3.09 -36.58 -30.07
C THR A 32 3.15 -35.27 -30.87
N ALA A 33 3.68 -35.31 -32.09
CA ALA A 33 3.73 -34.13 -32.97
C ALA A 33 2.34 -33.51 -33.22
N THR A 34 1.29 -34.33 -33.37
CA THR A 34 -0.09 -33.85 -33.51
C THR A 34 -0.54 -33.10 -32.26
N GLN A 35 -0.23 -33.63 -31.06
CA GLN A 35 -0.57 -32.97 -29.80
C GLN A 35 0.14 -31.63 -29.66
N VAL A 36 1.41 -31.53 -30.06
CA VAL A 36 2.17 -30.29 -30.05
C VAL A 36 1.51 -29.26 -30.99
N ASN A 37 1.18 -29.64 -32.22
CA ASN A 37 0.51 -28.73 -33.16
C ASN A 37 -0.82 -28.21 -32.59
N THR A 38 -1.65 -29.09 -32.02
CA THR A 38 -2.91 -28.69 -31.39
C THR A 38 -2.70 -27.72 -30.23
N LEU A 39 -1.68 -27.93 -29.38
CA LEU A 39 -1.37 -27.01 -28.28
C LEU A 39 -0.92 -25.63 -28.79
N VAL A 40 -0.15 -25.58 -29.87
CA VAL A 40 0.27 -24.34 -30.50
C VAL A 40 -0.93 -23.60 -31.10
N ASP A 41 -1.82 -24.32 -31.78
CA ASP A 41 -3.08 -23.76 -32.31
C ASP A 41 -4.00 -23.25 -31.18
N SER A 42 -4.11 -23.98 -30.06
CA SER A 42 -4.83 -23.52 -28.87
C SER A 42 -4.26 -22.18 -28.38
N LEU A 43 -2.94 -22.06 -28.27
CA LEU A 43 -2.30 -20.81 -27.87
C LEU A 43 -2.59 -19.67 -28.85
N PHE A 44 -2.65 -19.95 -30.17
CA PHE A 44 -3.01 -18.92 -31.16
C PHE A 44 -4.39 -18.34 -30.90
N ASN A 45 -5.36 -19.21 -30.65
CA ASN A 45 -6.73 -18.80 -30.41
C ASN A 45 -6.83 -18.02 -29.10
N LEU A 46 -6.16 -18.47 -28.04
CA LEU A 46 -6.15 -17.75 -26.77
C LEU A 46 -5.54 -16.35 -26.90
N LEU A 47 -4.41 -16.22 -27.58
CA LEU A 47 -3.77 -14.92 -27.80
C LEU A 47 -4.67 -13.99 -28.63
N ARG A 48 -5.23 -14.47 -29.74
CA ARG A 48 -6.10 -13.64 -30.61
C ARG A 48 -7.37 -13.18 -29.93
N ASN A 49 -7.97 -14.04 -29.13
CA ASN A 49 -9.30 -13.80 -28.55
C ASN A 49 -9.23 -13.10 -27.19
N HIS A 50 -8.13 -13.25 -26.47
CA HIS A 50 -8.05 -12.82 -25.07
C HIS A 50 -6.85 -11.96 -24.73
N TYR A 51 -5.81 -11.87 -25.56
CA TYR A 51 -4.68 -10.98 -25.21
C TYR A 51 -5.04 -9.52 -25.48
N ILE A 52 -4.88 -8.68 -24.45
CA ILE A 52 -5.36 -7.29 -24.45
C ILE A 52 -4.74 -6.41 -25.55
N TYR A 53 -3.52 -6.71 -26.00
CA TYR A 53 -2.87 -6.01 -27.10
C TYR A 53 -3.02 -6.77 -28.42
N SER A 54 -4.06 -6.44 -29.20
CA SER A 54 -4.41 -7.18 -30.42
C SER A 54 -3.31 -7.18 -31.51
N ASP A 55 -2.52 -6.12 -31.61
CA ASP A 55 -1.37 -6.00 -32.51
C ASP A 55 -0.22 -6.94 -32.09
N LYS A 56 0.09 -6.96 -30.79
CA LYS A 56 1.09 -7.86 -30.20
C LYS A 56 0.65 -9.31 -30.28
N ALA A 57 -0.64 -9.60 -30.05
CA ALA A 57 -1.22 -10.93 -30.23
C ALA A 57 -1.01 -11.43 -31.66
N LYS A 58 -1.30 -10.59 -32.66
CA LYS A 58 -1.07 -10.93 -34.09
C LYS A 58 0.40 -11.22 -34.36
N ALA A 59 1.32 -10.41 -33.82
CA ALA A 59 2.76 -10.62 -33.98
C ALA A 59 3.24 -11.92 -33.32
N MET A 60 2.81 -12.22 -32.08
CA MET A 60 3.12 -13.46 -31.38
C MET A 60 2.65 -14.68 -32.17
N VAL A 61 1.40 -14.66 -32.66
CA VAL A 61 0.85 -15.76 -33.45
C VAL A 61 1.59 -15.93 -34.78
N GLY A 62 1.97 -14.84 -35.45
CA GLY A 62 2.80 -14.91 -36.64
C GLY A 62 4.13 -15.61 -36.37
N TYR A 63 4.82 -15.19 -35.31
CA TYR A 63 6.10 -15.78 -34.92
C TYR A 63 5.99 -17.27 -34.57
N LEU A 64 5.03 -17.64 -33.71
CA LEU A 64 4.83 -19.04 -33.34
C LEU A 64 4.48 -19.92 -34.55
N ASN A 65 3.67 -19.42 -35.49
CA ASN A 65 3.35 -20.13 -36.73
C ASN A 65 4.60 -20.36 -37.61
N ASP A 66 5.51 -19.39 -37.67
CA ASP A 66 6.77 -19.55 -38.39
C ASP A 66 7.68 -20.58 -37.71
N GLN A 67 7.76 -20.58 -36.37
CA GLN A 67 8.49 -21.59 -35.60
C GLN A 67 7.90 -23.01 -35.83
N LEU A 68 6.57 -23.12 -35.85
CA LEU A 68 5.86 -24.37 -36.12
C LEU A 68 6.18 -24.92 -37.51
N LYS A 69 6.11 -24.06 -38.55
CA LYS A 69 6.44 -24.44 -39.95
C LYS A 69 7.89 -24.86 -40.13
N ARG A 70 8.83 -24.22 -39.42
CA ARG A 70 10.25 -24.61 -39.39
C ARG A 70 10.49 -25.93 -38.67
N GLY A 71 9.47 -26.44 -37.96
CA GLY A 71 9.57 -27.68 -37.20
C GLY A 71 10.25 -27.53 -35.85
N ASN A 72 10.39 -26.29 -35.35
CA ASN A 72 11.11 -26.01 -34.11
C ASN A 72 10.39 -26.51 -32.85
N TYR A 73 9.17 -27.03 -32.99
CA TYR A 73 8.41 -27.67 -31.91
C TYR A 73 8.33 -29.21 -32.03
N LYS A 74 8.87 -29.82 -33.09
CA LYS A 74 8.63 -31.25 -33.42
C LYS A 74 9.17 -32.24 -32.38
N ASP A 75 10.25 -31.89 -31.69
CA ASP A 75 10.99 -32.81 -30.82
C ASP A 75 10.74 -32.58 -29.31
N PHE A 76 9.68 -31.85 -28.95
CA PHE A 76 9.32 -31.63 -27.55
C PHE A 76 8.47 -32.77 -26.99
N ALA A 77 9.13 -33.86 -26.59
CA ALA A 77 8.50 -34.96 -25.87
C ALA A 77 8.11 -34.58 -24.43
N ASP A 78 8.88 -33.68 -23.79
CA ASP A 78 8.67 -33.22 -22.41
C ASP A 78 7.70 -32.02 -22.37
N PRO A 79 6.53 -32.16 -21.73
CA PRO A 79 5.53 -31.09 -21.66
C PRO A 79 6.03 -29.80 -21.01
N ASN A 80 6.87 -29.89 -19.98
CA ASN A 80 7.38 -28.72 -19.27
C ASN A 80 8.35 -27.93 -20.15
N LYS A 81 9.18 -28.63 -20.94
CA LYS A 81 10.07 -27.99 -21.91
C LYS A 81 9.28 -27.31 -23.03
N LEU A 82 8.18 -27.91 -23.49
CA LEU A 82 7.31 -27.28 -24.48
C LEU A 82 6.68 -26.00 -23.90
N ALA A 83 6.10 -26.06 -22.70
CA ALA A 83 5.50 -24.91 -22.03
C ALA A 83 6.50 -23.75 -21.92
N ALA A 84 7.70 -24.02 -21.39
CA ALA A 84 8.76 -23.03 -21.26
C ALA A 84 9.21 -22.46 -22.62
N LYS A 85 9.28 -23.28 -23.67
CA LYS A 85 9.62 -22.81 -25.02
C LYS A 85 8.54 -21.89 -25.59
N LEU A 86 7.26 -22.26 -25.46
CA LEU A 86 6.14 -21.45 -25.92
C LEU A 86 6.06 -20.11 -25.17
N GLU A 87 6.25 -20.13 -23.85
CA GLU A 87 6.33 -18.91 -23.04
C GLU A 87 7.50 -18.01 -23.47
N SER A 88 8.68 -18.59 -23.68
CA SER A 88 9.85 -17.86 -24.16
C SER A 88 9.60 -17.21 -25.52
N ASP A 89 8.96 -17.93 -26.44
CA ASP A 89 8.67 -17.44 -27.79
C ASP A 89 7.67 -16.28 -27.82
N ILE A 90 6.60 -16.34 -27.01
CA ILE A 90 5.65 -15.21 -26.94
C ILE A 90 6.26 -14.01 -26.21
N ARG A 91 7.05 -14.23 -25.15
CA ARG A 91 7.74 -13.17 -24.41
C ARG A 91 8.88 -12.52 -25.20
N HIS A 92 9.46 -13.24 -26.16
CA HIS A 92 10.43 -12.67 -27.11
C HIS A 92 9.82 -11.57 -27.98
N ILE A 93 8.53 -11.68 -28.32
CA ILE A 93 7.82 -10.69 -29.13
C ILE A 93 7.35 -9.50 -28.30
N ASN A 94 6.78 -9.77 -27.11
CA ASN A 94 6.42 -8.75 -26.15
C ASN A 94 6.67 -9.29 -24.75
N TYR A 95 7.62 -8.71 -24.03
CA TYR A 95 7.88 -9.12 -22.66
C TYR A 95 6.75 -8.62 -21.76
N ASP A 96 5.84 -9.54 -21.43
CA ASP A 96 4.70 -9.33 -20.54
C ASP A 96 4.81 -10.33 -19.38
N SER A 97 5.05 -9.80 -18.18
CA SER A 97 5.25 -10.64 -16.98
C SER A 97 3.99 -11.38 -16.56
N HIS A 98 2.82 -11.01 -17.05
CA HIS A 98 1.56 -11.68 -16.74
C HIS A 98 1.20 -12.80 -17.71
N LEU A 99 1.83 -12.83 -18.88
CA LEU A 99 1.62 -13.84 -19.90
C LEU A 99 2.46 -15.08 -19.59
N HIS A 100 1.82 -16.21 -19.27
CA HIS A 100 2.50 -17.45 -18.90
C HIS A 100 1.91 -18.67 -19.59
N VAL A 101 2.75 -19.70 -19.82
CA VAL A 101 2.32 -21.01 -20.29
C VAL A 101 2.90 -22.08 -19.37
N ALA A 102 2.04 -22.96 -18.86
CA ALA A 102 2.44 -24.00 -17.91
C ALA A 102 1.80 -25.34 -18.24
N PHE A 103 2.48 -26.43 -17.87
CA PHE A 103 1.93 -27.77 -17.87
C PHE A 103 1.51 -28.14 -16.44
N GLU A 104 0.21 -28.12 -16.21
CA GLU A 104 -0.43 -28.37 -14.93
C GLU A 104 -1.46 -29.52 -15.08
N PRO A 105 -1.00 -30.78 -15.25
CA PRO A 105 -1.88 -31.92 -15.55
C PRO A 105 -2.81 -32.29 -14.39
N ASP A 106 -2.44 -31.89 -13.18
CA ASP A 106 -3.24 -32.08 -11.98
C ASP A 106 -4.23 -30.91 -11.75
N LEU A 107 -4.14 -29.83 -12.55
CA LEU A 107 -5.11 -28.74 -12.51
C LEU A 107 -6.43 -29.23 -13.09
N ARG A 108 -7.32 -29.63 -12.19
CA ARG A 108 -8.68 -30.02 -12.56
C ARG A 108 -9.46 -28.76 -12.87
N ALA A 109 -10.31 -28.80 -13.90
CA ALA A 109 -11.34 -27.78 -14.08
C ALA A 109 -12.04 -27.59 -12.72
N PRO A 110 -12.26 -26.35 -12.26
CA PRO A 110 -12.89 -26.12 -10.97
C PRO A 110 -14.14 -26.96 -10.88
N LYS A 111 -14.23 -27.83 -9.86
CA LYS A 111 -15.46 -28.57 -9.59
C LYS A 111 -16.57 -27.53 -9.46
N GLU A 112 -17.66 -27.68 -10.22
CA GLU A 112 -18.85 -26.90 -9.92
C GLU A 112 -19.30 -27.28 -8.52
N LEU A 113 -19.00 -26.39 -7.57
CA LEU A 113 -19.37 -26.56 -6.19
C LEU A 113 -20.89 -26.49 -6.09
N SER A 114 -21.49 -27.34 -5.28
CA SER A 114 -22.86 -27.12 -4.83
C SER A 114 -22.96 -25.80 -4.06
N ALA A 115 -24.18 -25.28 -3.88
CA ALA A 115 -24.39 -24.07 -3.09
C ALA A 115 -23.84 -24.21 -1.65
N ALA A 116 -23.97 -25.40 -1.05
CA ALA A 116 -23.44 -25.70 0.27
C ALA A 116 -21.90 -25.71 0.29
N GLU A 117 -21.25 -26.34 -0.68
CA GLU A 117 -19.79 -26.34 -0.79
C GLU A 117 -19.23 -24.94 -1.05
N ARG A 118 -19.88 -24.12 -1.89
CA ARG A 118 -19.50 -22.70 -2.06
C ARG A 118 -19.59 -21.94 -0.74
N LYS A 119 -20.70 -22.09 -0.03
CA LYS A 119 -20.90 -21.44 1.27
C LYS A 119 -19.81 -21.84 2.26
N GLN A 120 -19.46 -23.12 2.31
CA GLN A 120 -18.40 -23.63 3.17
C GLN A 120 -17.03 -23.06 2.78
N ALA A 121 -16.68 -23.08 1.49
CA ALA A 121 -15.41 -22.55 1.01
C ALA A 121 -15.27 -21.04 1.29
N ILE A 122 -16.34 -20.27 1.11
CA ILE A 122 -16.38 -18.85 1.47
C ILE A 122 -16.20 -18.68 2.99
N ALA A 123 -16.89 -19.48 3.80
CA ALA A 123 -16.76 -19.42 5.26
C ALA A 123 -15.33 -19.73 5.71
N GLU A 124 -14.68 -20.72 5.11
CA GLU A 124 -13.27 -21.07 5.37
C GLU A 124 -12.31 -19.95 4.96
N GLN A 125 -12.50 -19.35 3.79
CA GLN A 125 -11.70 -18.20 3.36
C GLN A 125 -11.88 -17.00 4.29
N LEU A 126 -13.09 -16.73 4.75
CA LEU A 126 -13.40 -15.64 5.69
C LEU A 126 -12.69 -15.81 7.03
N VAL A 127 -12.39 -17.03 7.49
CA VAL A 127 -11.58 -17.24 8.71
C VAL A 127 -10.22 -16.57 8.56
N GLY A 128 -9.50 -16.87 7.46
CA GLY A 128 -8.20 -16.26 7.19
C GLY A 128 -8.29 -14.74 7.03
N GLU A 129 -9.31 -14.24 6.36
CA GLU A 129 -9.52 -12.79 6.19
C GLU A 129 -9.77 -12.09 7.54
N ARG A 130 -10.57 -12.69 8.44
CA ARG A 130 -10.83 -12.16 9.79
C ARG A 130 -9.58 -12.17 10.67
N GLU A 131 -8.85 -13.29 10.70
CA GLU A 131 -7.58 -13.40 11.44
C GLU A 131 -6.56 -12.37 10.95
N ASN A 132 -6.62 -12.07 9.66
CA ASN A 132 -5.78 -11.10 9.01
C ASN A 132 -6.34 -9.66 9.07
N ASN A 133 -7.39 -9.43 9.86
CA ASN A 133 -8.12 -8.17 10.03
C ASN A 133 -8.46 -7.48 8.70
N PHE A 134 -8.83 -8.27 7.69
CA PHE A 134 -9.17 -7.82 6.35
C PHE A 134 -8.11 -6.90 5.72
N ASN A 135 -6.84 -7.14 6.05
CA ASN A 135 -5.69 -6.33 5.62
C ASN A 135 -5.55 -4.92 6.19
N PHE A 136 -6.37 -4.53 7.17
CA PHE A 136 -6.19 -3.30 7.94
C PHE A 136 -5.18 -3.54 9.06
N ARG A 137 -3.99 -2.96 8.94
CA ARG A 137 -2.86 -3.23 9.87
C ARG A 137 -2.73 -2.24 10.99
N LYS A 138 -3.03 -0.98 10.71
CA LYS A 138 -2.78 0.11 11.65
C LYS A 138 -3.64 1.32 11.33
N ALA A 139 -4.32 1.85 12.34
CA ALA A 139 -4.93 3.17 12.33
C ALA A 139 -4.40 3.93 13.55
N GLU A 140 -3.83 5.11 13.35
CA GLU A 140 -3.18 5.90 14.40
C GLU A 140 -3.33 7.40 14.13
N VAL A 141 -3.40 8.20 15.20
CA VAL A 141 -3.24 9.65 15.11
C VAL A 141 -1.81 10.02 15.53
N LEU A 142 -0.99 10.35 14.53
CA LEU A 142 0.39 10.79 14.69
C LEU A 142 0.49 12.22 15.25
N PRO A 143 1.67 12.63 15.77
CA PRO A 143 1.91 14.01 16.19
C PRO A 143 1.46 15.04 15.16
N GLY A 144 0.87 16.15 15.64
CA GLY A 144 0.28 17.18 14.79
C GLY A 144 -1.14 16.88 14.30
N ASN A 145 -1.81 15.87 14.89
CA ASN A 145 -3.14 15.41 14.50
C ASN A 145 -3.19 14.93 13.03
N ILE A 146 -2.21 14.10 12.66
CA ILE A 146 -2.12 13.50 11.33
C ILE A 146 -2.65 12.07 11.42
N GLY A 147 -3.69 11.74 10.67
CA GLY A 147 -4.18 10.38 10.58
C GLY A 147 -3.21 9.52 9.79
N TYR A 148 -3.00 8.29 10.24
CA TYR A 148 -2.21 7.29 9.54
C TYR A 148 -3.01 6.00 9.44
N LEU A 149 -3.16 5.50 8.23
CA LEU A 149 -3.84 4.24 7.92
C LEU A 149 -2.92 3.36 7.07
N ARG A 150 -2.56 2.17 7.56
CA ARG A 150 -1.87 1.15 6.77
C ARG A 150 -2.83 0.05 6.37
N ILE A 151 -2.94 -0.17 5.06
CA ILE A 151 -3.66 -1.29 4.46
C ILE A 151 -2.72 -2.09 3.56
N ASP A 152 -2.67 -3.40 3.74
CA ASP A 152 -1.76 -4.28 3.00
C ASP A 152 -2.46 -5.03 1.85
N GLY A 153 -3.76 -4.79 1.66
CA GLY A 153 -4.57 -5.36 0.58
C GLY A 153 -5.96 -4.73 0.52
N PHE A 154 -6.57 -4.74 -0.67
CA PHE A 154 -7.95 -4.32 -0.88
C PHE A 154 -8.87 -5.55 -0.88
N THR A 155 -9.86 -5.55 0.00
CA THR A 155 -10.79 -6.68 0.20
C THR A 155 -12.14 -6.45 -0.46
N GLY A 156 -12.30 -5.46 -1.34
CA GLY A 156 -13.53 -4.67 -1.57
C GLY A 156 -14.83 -5.39 -1.96
N LEU A 157 -14.85 -6.72 -2.09
CA LEU A 157 -16.06 -7.53 -2.25
C LEU A 157 -16.50 -8.25 -0.97
N ILE A 158 -15.72 -8.17 0.11
CA ILE A 158 -16.00 -8.84 1.39
C ILE A 158 -16.85 -7.91 2.26
N GLU A 159 -18.15 -8.20 2.34
CA GLU A 159 -19.09 -7.39 3.14
C GLU A 159 -18.69 -7.30 4.63
N GLU A 160 -18.09 -8.35 5.19
CA GLU A 160 -17.62 -8.35 6.58
C GLU A 160 -16.43 -7.40 6.85
N ALA A 161 -15.73 -6.94 5.80
CA ALA A 161 -14.65 -5.97 5.94
C ALA A 161 -15.16 -4.52 6.09
N ARG A 162 -16.43 -4.25 5.72
CA ARG A 162 -17.00 -2.90 5.70
C ARG A 162 -16.97 -2.20 7.06
N PRO A 163 -17.32 -2.86 8.19
CA PRO A 163 -17.22 -2.23 9.50
C PRO A 163 -15.79 -1.85 9.87
N THR A 164 -14.79 -2.66 9.50
CA THR A 164 -13.37 -2.37 9.74
C THR A 164 -12.90 -1.17 8.92
N LEU A 165 -13.28 -1.10 7.64
CA LEU A 165 -13.02 0.06 6.79
C LEU A 165 -13.65 1.34 7.36
N LYS A 166 -14.97 1.31 7.61
CA LYS A 166 -15.71 2.47 8.12
C LYS A 166 -15.19 2.91 9.48
N GLY A 167 -14.95 1.97 10.39
CA GLY A 167 -14.43 2.25 11.73
C GLY A 167 -13.05 2.89 11.70
N SER A 168 -12.15 2.39 10.85
CA SER A 168 -10.80 2.95 10.67
C SER A 168 -10.85 4.38 10.13
N LEU A 169 -11.70 4.65 9.13
CA LEU A 169 -11.84 6.00 8.56
C LEU A 169 -12.59 6.95 9.51
N ALA A 170 -13.60 6.47 10.25
CA ALA A 170 -14.32 7.26 11.25
C ALA A 170 -13.39 7.68 12.39
N PHE A 171 -12.54 6.76 12.87
CA PHE A 171 -11.51 7.04 13.87
C PHE A 171 -10.56 8.17 13.44
N LEU A 172 -10.23 8.26 12.14
CA LEU A 172 -9.31 9.24 11.57
C LEU A 172 -10.00 10.50 11.01
N SER A 173 -11.33 10.59 11.08
CA SER A 173 -12.12 11.63 10.39
C SER A 173 -11.88 13.06 10.90
N ASN A 174 -11.40 13.23 12.14
CA ASN A 174 -11.12 14.53 12.76
C ASN A 174 -9.65 14.96 12.65
N THR A 175 -8.86 14.27 11.82
CA THR A 175 -7.44 14.57 11.62
C THR A 175 -7.25 15.72 10.62
N LYS A 176 -6.16 16.48 10.78
CA LYS A 176 -5.83 17.62 9.92
C LYS A 176 -5.38 17.21 8.52
N ALA A 177 -4.84 16.00 8.39
CA ALA A 177 -4.41 15.37 7.16
C ALA A 177 -4.41 13.85 7.36
N LEU A 178 -4.56 13.09 6.28
CA LEU A 178 -4.53 11.63 6.31
C LEU A 178 -3.38 11.11 5.44
N ILE A 179 -2.60 10.20 5.99
CA ILE A 179 -1.60 9.39 5.29
C ILE A 179 -2.16 7.97 5.14
N ILE A 180 -2.24 7.49 3.89
CA ILE A 180 -2.59 6.10 3.57
C ILE A 180 -1.31 5.40 3.11
N ASP A 181 -0.84 4.42 3.87
CA ASP A 181 0.37 3.68 3.56
C ASP A 181 0.05 2.42 2.75
N LEU A 182 0.43 2.45 1.47
CA LEU A 182 0.32 1.34 0.52
C LEU A 182 1.67 0.72 0.17
N ARG A 183 2.76 1.10 0.86
CA ARG A 183 4.12 0.62 0.55
C ARG A 183 4.27 -0.89 0.62
N PHE A 184 3.36 -1.59 1.29
CA PHE A 184 3.35 -3.05 1.45
C PHE A 184 2.15 -3.71 0.76
N ASN A 185 1.35 -2.95 0.02
CA ASN A 185 0.08 -3.40 -0.52
C ASN A 185 0.21 -3.97 -1.94
N GLY A 186 0.08 -5.29 -2.06
CA GLY A 186 0.17 -5.99 -3.36
C GLY A 186 -1.08 -5.90 -4.23
N GLY A 187 -2.11 -5.18 -3.80
CA GLY A 187 -3.37 -5.02 -4.51
C GLY A 187 -4.52 -5.73 -3.81
N GLY A 188 -5.33 -6.47 -4.57
CA GLY A 188 -6.57 -7.06 -4.09
C GLY A 188 -7.72 -6.80 -5.07
N SER A 189 -8.93 -6.64 -4.55
CA SER A 189 -10.14 -6.44 -5.35
C SER A 189 -10.88 -5.17 -4.95
N ASN A 190 -11.57 -4.58 -5.94
CA ASN A 190 -12.50 -3.44 -5.85
C ASN A 190 -12.02 -2.26 -4.97
N ILE A 191 -11.77 -1.12 -5.61
CA ILE A 191 -11.32 0.10 -4.92
C ILE A 191 -12.44 1.13 -4.77
N GLU A 192 -13.57 0.93 -5.43
CA GLU A 192 -14.64 1.93 -5.59
C GLU A 192 -15.24 2.29 -4.24
N GLN A 193 -15.55 1.29 -3.40
CA GLN A 193 -16.06 1.51 -2.06
C GLN A 193 -15.08 2.31 -1.20
N PHE A 194 -13.80 1.92 -1.18
CA PHE A 194 -12.78 2.62 -0.40
C PHE A 194 -12.60 4.05 -0.92
N SER A 195 -12.55 4.23 -2.24
CA SER A 195 -12.39 5.53 -2.90
C SER A 195 -13.56 6.48 -2.60
N SER A 196 -14.77 5.94 -2.40
CA SER A 196 -15.98 6.73 -2.19
C SER A 196 -15.93 7.62 -0.95
N TYR A 197 -15.15 7.24 0.07
CA TYR A 197 -14.98 8.03 1.29
C TYR A 197 -14.23 9.35 1.07
N PHE A 198 -13.61 9.58 -0.08
CA PHE A 198 -12.77 10.75 -0.33
C PHE A 198 -13.43 11.83 -1.20
N PHE A 199 -14.67 11.63 -1.63
CA PHE A 199 -15.36 12.53 -2.55
C PHE A 199 -16.80 12.79 -2.13
N LYS A 200 -17.24 14.05 -2.24
CA LYS A 200 -18.65 14.44 -2.00
C LYS A 200 -19.58 14.02 -3.14
N HIS A 201 -19.01 13.88 -4.34
CA HIS A 201 -19.74 13.61 -5.56
C HIS A 201 -19.20 12.34 -6.21
N LYS A 202 -19.99 11.76 -7.10
CA LYS A 202 -19.59 10.63 -7.91
C LYS A 202 -18.45 11.08 -8.84
N GLU A 203 -17.31 10.42 -8.76
CA GLU A 203 -16.11 10.69 -9.54
C GLU A 203 -15.74 9.50 -10.40
N HIS A 204 -15.15 9.78 -11.57
CA HIS A 204 -14.67 8.77 -12.50
C HIS A 204 -13.25 8.33 -12.14
N LEU A 205 -13.09 7.10 -11.65
CA LEU A 205 -11.81 6.58 -11.17
C LEU A 205 -10.89 6.19 -12.33
N PHE A 206 -11.34 5.25 -13.16
CA PHE A 206 -10.60 4.77 -14.33
C PHE A 206 -11.54 4.03 -15.29
N ASP A 207 -11.12 3.94 -16.54
CA ASP A 207 -11.76 3.09 -17.54
C ASP A 207 -11.08 1.73 -17.60
N GLN A 208 -11.84 0.68 -17.87
CA GLN A 208 -11.34 -0.67 -18.10
C GLN A 208 -11.69 -1.09 -19.53
N ILE A 209 -10.65 -1.41 -20.29
CA ILE A 209 -10.78 -2.03 -21.61
C ILE A 209 -10.56 -3.53 -21.44
N SER A 210 -11.46 -4.34 -21.99
CA SER A 210 -11.45 -5.81 -21.83
C SER A 210 -11.70 -6.48 -23.17
N THR A 211 -11.07 -7.63 -23.42
CA THR A 211 -11.39 -8.47 -24.58
C THR A 211 -12.72 -9.21 -24.44
N PHE A 212 -13.33 -9.22 -23.25
CA PHE A 212 -14.65 -9.85 -23.02
C PHE A 212 -15.83 -8.91 -23.24
N SER A 213 -15.58 -7.63 -23.52
CA SER A 213 -16.61 -6.61 -23.75
C SER A 213 -16.22 -5.77 -24.95
N THR A 214 -17.19 -5.40 -25.78
CA THR A 214 -16.98 -4.39 -26.83
C THR A 214 -16.97 -2.97 -26.26
N ASP A 215 -17.61 -2.79 -25.10
CA ASP A 215 -17.76 -1.50 -24.45
C ASP A 215 -16.69 -1.29 -23.40
N THR A 216 -16.25 -0.04 -23.27
CA THR A 216 -15.40 0.39 -22.17
C THR A 216 -16.20 0.38 -20.88
N ILE A 217 -15.67 -0.24 -19.84
CA ILE A 217 -16.29 -0.29 -18.51
C ILE A 217 -15.68 0.84 -17.68
N SER A 218 -16.47 1.87 -17.38
CA SER A 218 -16.04 2.98 -16.53
C SER A 218 -16.35 2.71 -15.06
N LEU A 219 -15.35 2.86 -14.19
CA LEU A 219 -15.49 2.63 -12.75
C LEU A 219 -15.59 3.97 -12.01
N PHE A 220 -16.52 4.06 -11.07
CA PHE A 220 -16.82 5.30 -10.37
C PHE A 220 -16.86 5.10 -8.86
N THR A 221 -16.68 6.20 -8.13
CA THR A 221 -17.10 6.25 -6.73
C THR A 221 -18.62 6.26 -6.59
N ASP A 222 -19.12 5.85 -5.43
CA ASP A 222 -20.50 6.04 -5.00
C ASP A 222 -20.54 6.56 -3.56
N PRO A 223 -20.52 7.89 -3.35
CA PRO A 223 -20.54 8.48 -2.01
C PRO A 223 -21.74 8.04 -1.15
N LYS A 224 -22.83 7.55 -1.75
CA LYS A 224 -24.02 7.09 -1.00
C LYS A 224 -23.73 5.88 -0.13
N VAL A 225 -22.72 5.07 -0.45
CA VAL A 225 -22.37 3.86 0.31
C VAL A 225 -21.53 4.15 1.55
N THR A 226 -21.21 5.43 1.81
CA THR A 226 -20.32 5.86 2.90
C THR A 226 -21.04 6.23 4.19
N ASP A 227 -22.38 6.17 4.22
CA ASP A 227 -23.22 6.61 5.35
C ASP A 227 -22.84 8.00 5.86
N ASP A 228 -22.75 8.96 4.94
CA ASP A 228 -22.37 10.37 5.14
C ASP A 228 -20.95 10.62 5.68
N LEU A 229 -20.12 9.58 5.82
CA LEU A 229 -18.71 9.74 6.17
C LEU A 229 -17.89 10.13 4.93
N THR A 230 -17.61 11.42 4.78
CA THR A 230 -16.68 11.92 3.74
C THR A 230 -15.46 12.58 4.37
N LEU A 231 -14.27 12.09 4.00
CA LEU A 231 -12.99 12.61 4.44
C LEU A 231 -12.52 13.68 3.45
N LEU A 232 -12.48 14.94 3.91
CA LEU A 232 -12.16 16.11 3.07
C LEU A 232 -10.81 16.76 3.40
N MET A 233 -10.14 16.30 4.46
CA MET A 233 -8.79 16.74 4.78
C MET A 233 -7.80 16.36 3.65
N PRO A 234 -6.65 17.04 3.53
CA PRO A 234 -5.57 16.62 2.62
C PRO A 234 -5.21 15.14 2.79
N VAL A 235 -5.06 14.42 1.68
CA VAL A 235 -4.71 13.00 1.66
C VAL A 235 -3.36 12.82 0.99
N TYR A 236 -2.52 11.99 1.59
CA TYR A 236 -1.21 11.61 1.10
C TYR A 236 -1.15 10.09 1.01
N ILE A 237 -0.63 9.54 -0.09
CA ILE A 237 -0.51 8.09 -0.28
C ILE A 237 0.96 7.73 -0.36
N LEU A 238 1.41 6.82 0.51
CA LEU A 238 2.77 6.31 0.46
C LEU A 238 2.79 5.08 -0.45
N ILE A 239 3.69 5.08 -1.43
CA ILE A 239 3.84 3.99 -2.40
C ILE A 239 5.27 3.46 -2.44
N SER A 240 5.43 2.22 -2.91
CA SER A 240 6.72 1.59 -3.10
C SER A 240 6.73 0.69 -4.34
N LYS A 241 7.90 0.14 -4.68
CA LYS A 241 8.06 -0.90 -5.71
C LYS A 241 7.23 -2.17 -5.47
N LYS A 242 6.69 -2.36 -4.26
CA LYS A 242 5.80 -3.49 -3.91
C LYS A 242 4.32 -3.14 -4.06
N THR A 243 3.98 -1.86 -4.21
CA THR A 243 2.61 -1.43 -4.47
C THR A 243 2.20 -1.93 -5.84
N ALA A 244 1.13 -2.72 -5.92
CA ALA A 244 0.74 -3.43 -7.14
C ALA A 244 -0.78 -3.49 -7.36
N SER A 245 -1.21 -3.71 -8.61
CA SER A 245 -2.58 -4.06 -8.98
C SER A 245 -3.63 -3.06 -8.46
N ALA A 246 -4.66 -3.49 -7.73
CA ALA A 246 -5.70 -2.61 -7.20
C ALA A 246 -5.13 -1.43 -6.37
N ALA A 247 -3.99 -1.59 -5.69
CA ALA A 247 -3.36 -0.50 -4.96
C ALA A 247 -2.79 0.57 -5.89
N GLU A 248 -2.28 0.18 -7.06
CA GLU A 248 -1.87 1.10 -8.12
C GLU A 248 -3.07 1.82 -8.70
N ALA A 249 -4.17 1.10 -8.97
CA ALA A 249 -5.40 1.72 -9.47
C ALA A 249 -5.96 2.77 -8.51
N PHE A 250 -5.96 2.47 -7.20
CA PHE A 250 -6.39 3.42 -6.18
C PHE A 250 -5.49 4.65 -6.12
N ALA A 251 -4.16 4.45 -6.10
CA ALA A 251 -3.20 5.54 -6.07
C ALA A 251 -3.31 6.42 -7.33
N ALA A 252 -3.36 5.80 -8.52
CA ALA A 252 -3.49 6.49 -9.80
C ALA A 252 -4.80 7.28 -9.92
N ALA A 253 -5.93 6.71 -9.47
CA ALA A 253 -7.23 7.38 -9.54
C ALA A 253 -7.26 8.62 -8.62
N LEU A 254 -6.82 8.50 -7.36
CA LEU A 254 -6.81 9.63 -6.44
C LEU A 254 -5.77 10.69 -6.82
N GLN A 255 -4.62 10.29 -7.39
CA GLN A 255 -3.65 11.22 -7.97
C GLN A 255 -4.25 11.98 -9.16
N GLY A 256 -4.84 11.26 -10.11
CA GLY A 256 -5.42 11.83 -11.33
C GLY A 256 -6.57 12.79 -11.06
N LEU A 257 -7.39 12.49 -10.06
CA LEU A 257 -8.46 13.35 -9.55
C LEU A 257 -7.96 14.49 -8.65
N LYS A 258 -6.63 14.63 -8.48
CA LYS A 258 -5.97 15.61 -7.59
C LYS A 258 -6.47 15.54 -6.14
N ARG A 259 -6.93 14.37 -5.71
CA ARG A 259 -7.44 14.13 -4.37
C ARG A 259 -6.32 13.77 -3.39
N ALA A 260 -5.28 13.10 -3.87
CA ALA A 260 -4.13 12.74 -3.06
C ALA A 260 -2.81 13.11 -3.72
N VAL A 261 -1.80 13.33 -2.88
CA VAL A 261 -0.39 13.45 -3.29
C VAL A 261 0.30 12.11 -3.02
N LEU A 262 1.02 11.58 -4.00
CA LEU A 262 1.75 10.32 -3.91
C LEU A 262 3.22 10.57 -3.58
N ILE A 263 3.75 9.81 -2.62
CA ILE A 263 5.12 9.95 -2.12
C ILE A 263 5.76 8.58 -2.01
N GLY A 264 6.96 8.42 -2.56
CA GLY A 264 7.73 7.18 -2.44
C GLY A 264 8.46 6.78 -3.73
N ASP A 265 8.54 5.48 -3.96
CA ASP A 265 9.09 4.92 -5.21
C ASP A 265 7.98 4.79 -6.27
N THR A 266 8.35 4.70 -7.54
CA THR A 266 7.45 4.20 -8.59
C THR A 266 6.95 2.80 -8.24
N THR A 267 5.65 2.55 -8.48
CA THR A 267 5.01 1.26 -8.19
C THR A 267 5.46 0.13 -9.12
N LEU A 268 4.95 -1.08 -8.90
CA LEU A 268 5.40 -2.28 -9.62
C LEU A 268 5.10 -2.23 -11.14
N GLY A 269 4.01 -1.60 -11.54
CA GLY A 269 3.51 -1.62 -12.91
C GLY A 269 2.77 -2.91 -13.25
N ALA A 270 2.03 -3.49 -12.29
CA ALA A 270 1.30 -4.74 -12.45
C ALA A 270 -0.22 -4.48 -12.57
N SER A 271 -0.60 -3.81 -13.65
CA SER A 271 -1.92 -3.21 -13.83
C SER A 271 -2.94 -4.12 -14.53
N HIS A 272 -2.46 -5.06 -15.35
CA HIS A 272 -3.34 -5.87 -16.18
C HIS A 272 -4.08 -6.96 -15.41
N MET A 273 -5.35 -7.15 -15.77
CA MET A 273 -6.17 -8.24 -15.25
C MET A 273 -5.94 -9.49 -16.10
N THR A 274 -5.78 -10.62 -15.41
CA THR A 274 -5.37 -11.89 -16.04
C THR A 274 -6.36 -13.00 -15.77
N ALA A 275 -6.53 -13.91 -16.72
CA ALA A 275 -7.30 -15.12 -16.56
C ALA A 275 -6.49 -16.34 -16.99
N PHE A 276 -6.77 -17.49 -16.37
CA PHE A 276 -6.23 -18.78 -16.81
C PHE A 276 -7.17 -19.43 -17.82
N PHE A 277 -6.61 -19.89 -18.93
CA PHE A 277 -7.33 -20.57 -19.99
C PHE A 277 -6.72 -21.94 -20.22
N SER A 278 -7.56 -22.96 -20.39
CA SER A 278 -7.10 -24.29 -20.76
C SER A 278 -6.63 -24.30 -22.22
N MET A 279 -5.45 -24.86 -22.45
CA MET A 279 -4.94 -25.18 -23.78
C MET A 279 -5.25 -26.64 -24.20
N GLY A 280 -5.82 -27.42 -23.28
CA GLY A 280 -6.02 -28.86 -23.40
C GLY A 280 -4.79 -29.67 -22.94
N GLN A 281 -4.98 -30.97 -22.78
CA GLN A 281 -3.90 -31.94 -22.47
C GLN A 281 -3.07 -31.63 -21.20
N GLY A 282 -3.64 -30.91 -20.24
CA GLY A 282 -2.95 -30.50 -19.01
C GLY A 282 -2.15 -29.21 -19.16
N PHE A 283 -2.25 -28.48 -20.27
CA PHE A 283 -1.63 -27.17 -20.42
C PHE A 283 -2.62 -26.04 -20.11
N ILE A 284 -2.09 -24.97 -19.53
CA ILE A 284 -2.81 -23.72 -19.28
C ILE A 284 -2.00 -22.53 -19.78
N ALA A 285 -2.71 -21.47 -20.17
CA ALA A 285 -2.12 -20.17 -20.40
C ALA A 285 -2.75 -19.13 -19.45
N LYS A 286 -1.93 -18.35 -18.77
CA LYS A 286 -2.38 -17.13 -18.09
C LYS A 286 -2.29 -15.98 -19.09
N VAL A 287 -3.41 -15.37 -19.44
CA VAL A 287 -3.47 -14.34 -20.47
C VAL A 287 -4.07 -13.05 -19.89
N PRO A 288 -3.38 -11.90 -20.04
CA PRO A 288 -3.92 -10.58 -19.77
C PRO A 288 -5.10 -10.25 -20.69
N PHE A 289 -6.29 -10.07 -20.11
CA PHE A 289 -7.53 -9.86 -20.87
C PHE A 289 -8.13 -8.47 -20.70
N ALA A 290 -7.70 -7.71 -19.70
CA ALA A 290 -8.15 -6.35 -19.50
C ALA A 290 -7.04 -5.47 -18.93
N ARG A 291 -7.15 -4.17 -19.22
CA ARG A 291 -6.23 -3.14 -18.71
C ARG A 291 -7.00 -1.92 -18.23
N PRO A 292 -6.53 -1.28 -17.14
CA PRO A 292 -7.06 -0.02 -16.71
C PRO A 292 -6.44 1.13 -17.54
N ILE A 293 -7.22 2.18 -17.74
CA ILE A 293 -6.82 3.42 -18.40
C ILE A 293 -7.13 4.57 -17.44
N SER A 294 -6.10 5.34 -17.10
CA SER A 294 -6.27 6.51 -16.23
C SER A 294 -7.14 7.56 -16.92
N THR A 295 -8.08 8.14 -16.17
CA THR A 295 -8.90 9.27 -16.64
C THR A 295 -8.12 10.59 -16.74
N SER A 296 -6.91 10.65 -16.18
CA SER A 296 -6.08 11.86 -16.18
C SER A 296 -4.98 11.81 -17.25
N SER A 297 -4.27 10.69 -17.36
CA SER A 297 -3.18 10.53 -18.34
C SER A 297 -3.63 9.89 -19.66
N PHE A 298 -4.83 9.29 -19.67
CA PHE A 298 -5.37 8.50 -20.79
C PHE A 298 -4.45 7.35 -21.23
N LYS A 299 -3.66 6.83 -20.28
CA LYS A 299 -2.69 5.75 -20.49
C LYS A 299 -2.91 4.61 -19.51
N ASP A 300 -2.46 3.43 -19.90
CA ASP A 300 -2.19 2.32 -18.98
C ASP A 300 -0.88 2.60 -18.22
N TRP A 301 -0.65 1.86 -17.14
CA TRP A 301 0.57 1.94 -16.32
C TRP A 301 1.27 0.57 -16.17
N GLU A 302 0.95 -0.36 -17.07
CA GLU A 302 1.64 -1.66 -17.15
C GLU A 302 3.13 -1.46 -17.44
N GLY A 303 3.99 -2.15 -16.70
CA GLY A 303 5.44 -2.13 -16.85
C GLY A 303 6.13 -0.80 -16.49
N THR A 304 5.37 0.28 -16.35
CA THR A 304 5.88 1.62 -15.99
C THR A 304 5.58 1.98 -14.54
N GLY A 305 4.45 1.52 -14.00
CA GLY A 305 3.98 1.87 -12.67
C GLY A 305 3.43 3.28 -12.58
N VAL A 306 2.80 3.57 -11.44
CA VAL A 306 2.34 4.89 -11.04
C VAL A 306 3.51 5.68 -10.49
N ILE A 307 3.76 6.84 -11.08
CA ILE A 307 4.88 7.71 -10.72
C ILE A 307 4.43 8.64 -9.57
N PRO A 308 5.16 8.70 -8.45
CA PRO A 308 4.81 9.57 -7.33
C PRO A 308 4.98 11.06 -7.69
N ASP A 309 4.18 11.91 -7.06
CA ASP A 309 4.36 13.37 -7.14
C ASP A 309 5.66 13.81 -6.44
N ILE A 310 6.05 13.12 -5.37
CA ILE A 310 7.31 13.32 -4.65
C ILE A 310 8.10 12.01 -4.64
N SER A 311 9.08 11.90 -5.53
CA SER A 311 9.96 10.74 -5.62
C SER A 311 11.02 10.74 -4.52
N ILE A 312 11.03 9.69 -3.69
CA ILE A 312 11.98 9.46 -2.61
C ILE A 312 11.97 7.97 -2.24
N PRO A 313 13.07 7.36 -1.75
CA PRO A 313 13.03 5.98 -1.29
C PRO A 313 11.87 5.72 -0.33
N ALA A 314 11.07 4.67 -0.56
CA ALA A 314 9.84 4.42 0.22
C ALA A 314 10.06 4.34 1.74
N LEU A 315 11.26 3.96 2.19
CA LEU A 315 11.64 3.94 3.60
C LEU A 315 11.53 5.34 4.25
N ASN A 316 11.81 6.39 3.49
CA ASN A 316 11.81 7.79 3.96
C ASN A 316 10.48 8.51 3.67
N ALA A 317 9.54 7.86 2.96
CA ALA A 317 8.31 8.49 2.49
C ALA A 317 7.43 9.00 3.63
N LEU A 318 7.26 8.25 4.72
CA LEU A 318 6.44 8.67 5.87
C LEU A 318 6.98 9.96 6.50
N GLN A 319 8.27 9.99 6.80
CA GLN A 319 8.94 11.16 7.37
C GLN A 319 8.85 12.38 6.45
N LYS A 320 9.10 12.17 5.15
CA LYS A 320 8.98 13.24 4.15
C LYS A 320 7.57 13.81 4.11
N THR A 321 6.56 12.94 4.12
CA THR A 321 5.15 13.34 4.12
C THR A 321 4.78 14.10 5.39
N GLN A 322 5.19 13.65 6.57
CA GLN A 322 4.97 14.40 7.82
C GLN A 322 5.60 15.80 7.75
N THR A 323 6.82 15.91 7.21
CA THR A 323 7.49 17.20 7.02
C THR A 323 6.71 18.12 6.09
N VAL A 324 6.21 17.61 4.95
CA VAL A 324 5.38 18.38 4.01
C VAL A 324 4.09 18.86 4.68
N ILE A 325 3.42 17.98 5.44
CA ILE A 325 2.21 18.34 6.17
C ILE A 325 2.51 19.43 7.22
N PHE A 326 3.58 19.29 8.00
CA PHE A 326 3.93 20.29 9.02
C PHE A 326 4.27 21.65 8.41
N GLN A 327 4.95 21.69 7.27
CA GLN A 327 5.21 22.93 6.54
C GLN A 327 3.92 23.62 6.10
N ASP A 328 2.96 22.86 5.56
CA ASP A 328 1.64 23.37 5.18
C ASP A 328 0.85 23.87 6.41
N LEU A 329 0.87 23.12 7.51
CA LEU A 329 0.21 23.51 8.76
C LEU A 329 0.82 24.77 9.38
N LEU A 330 2.15 24.95 9.32
CA LEU A 330 2.81 26.18 9.78
C LEU A 330 2.42 27.38 8.90
N ALA A 331 2.40 27.20 7.58
CA ALA A 331 2.04 28.25 6.65
C ALA A 331 0.58 28.71 6.82
N LYS A 332 -0.32 27.80 7.20
CA LYS A 332 -1.75 28.06 7.41
C LYS A 332 -2.12 28.43 8.85
N ALA A 333 -1.18 28.42 9.79
CA ALA A 333 -1.47 28.66 11.20
C ALA A 333 -1.94 30.12 11.42
N ASN A 334 -3.11 30.27 12.04
CA ASN A 334 -3.78 31.57 12.21
C ASN A 334 -3.43 32.25 13.55
N ASN A 335 -2.78 31.53 14.46
CA ASN A 335 -2.40 32.02 15.78
C ASN A 335 -1.15 31.33 16.30
N ASP A 336 -0.55 31.89 17.36
CA ASP A 336 0.69 31.37 17.91
C ASP A 336 0.52 30.00 18.58
N LYS A 337 -0.68 29.69 19.09
CA LYS A 337 -0.96 28.37 19.67
C LYS A 337 -0.85 27.27 18.62
N GLU A 338 -1.45 27.47 17.45
CA GLU A 338 -1.34 26.56 16.30
C GLU A 338 0.10 26.41 15.82
N LYS A 339 0.85 27.52 15.72
CA LYS A 339 2.28 27.47 15.37
C LYS A 339 3.07 26.61 16.37
N ARG A 340 2.83 26.81 17.67
CA ARG A 340 3.48 26.02 18.73
C ARG A 340 3.10 24.55 18.70
N THR A 341 1.82 24.21 18.49
CA THR A 341 1.39 22.81 18.35
C THR A 341 2.06 22.13 17.16
N THR A 342 2.18 22.83 16.03
CA THR A 342 2.86 22.28 14.84
C THR A 342 4.37 22.16 15.09
N GLN A 343 5.00 23.16 15.71
CA GLN A 343 6.42 23.11 16.08
C GLN A 343 6.70 21.97 17.07
N TRP A 344 5.80 21.73 18.03
CA TRP A 344 5.88 20.61 18.95
C TRP A 344 5.90 19.28 18.19
N ALA A 345 5.05 19.11 17.18
CA ALA A 345 5.02 17.90 16.36
C ALA A 345 6.31 17.71 15.54
N ILE A 346 6.86 18.80 14.96
CA ILE A 346 8.15 18.79 14.27
C ILE A 346 9.27 18.35 15.22
N ASN A 347 9.30 18.92 16.42
CA ASN A 347 10.29 18.59 17.44
C ASN A 347 10.24 17.10 17.81
N THR A 348 9.04 16.53 17.97
CA THR A 348 8.85 15.11 18.25
C THR A 348 9.39 14.24 17.11
N LEU A 349 9.08 14.59 15.86
CA LEU A 349 9.61 13.88 14.69
C LEU A 349 11.14 13.93 14.63
N ASN A 350 11.75 15.08 14.94
CA ASN A 350 13.20 15.24 14.97
C ASN A 350 13.83 14.42 16.11
N ALA A 351 13.21 14.37 17.28
CA ALA A 351 13.71 13.60 18.42
C ALA A 351 13.70 12.09 18.18
N GLU A 352 12.76 11.58 17.38
CA GLU A 352 12.74 10.17 16.98
C GLU A 352 13.90 9.82 16.03
N GLN A 353 14.45 10.81 15.33
CA GLN A 353 15.56 10.64 14.39
C GLN A 353 16.93 10.92 15.04
N ASN A 354 16.97 11.86 15.99
CA ASN A 354 18.19 12.25 16.68
C ASN A 354 18.53 11.21 17.77
N LEU A 355 19.37 10.25 17.39
CA LEU A 355 19.83 9.18 18.28
C LEU A 355 21.01 9.61 19.17
N SER A 356 21.61 10.78 18.93
CA SER A 356 22.78 11.25 19.65
C SER A 356 22.44 12.35 20.64
N ASN A 357 22.85 12.15 21.90
CA ASN A 357 22.75 13.19 22.92
C ASN A 357 23.84 14.25 22.72
N PRO A 358 23.58 15.50 23.15
CA PRO A 358 24.64 16.48 23.31
C PRO A 358 25.74 15.95 24.22
N PRO A 359 26.99 16.40 24.04
CA PRO A 359 28.09 16.06 24.93
C PRO A 359 27.77 16.36 26.42
N VAL A 360 28.28 15.55 27.34
CA VAL A 360 27.98 15.63 28.79
C VAL A 360 28.26 17.02 29.38
N ASN A 361 29.27 17.74 28.88
CA ASN A 361 29.56 19.11 29.30
C ASN A 361 28.46 20.13 28.91
N VAL A 362 27.70 19.86 27.84
CA VAL A 362 26.51 20.64 27.47
C VAL A 362 25.37 20.26 28.40
N LEU A 363 25.11 18.96 28.58
CA LEU A 363 24.03 18.47 29.43
C LEU A 363 24.17 18.91 30.89
N ASN A 364 25.39 18.99 31.40
CA ASN A 364 25.67 19.44 32.78
C ASN A 364 25.18 20.86 33.06
N LYS A 365 24.96 21.69 32.03
CA LYS A 365 24.43 23.03 32.20
C LYS A 365 22.95 23.02 32.63
N TYR A 366 22.25 21.92 32.35
CA TYR A 366 20.81 21.78 32.56
C TYR A 366 20.45 21.12 33.90
N THR A 367 21.40 20.45 34.55
CA THR A 367 21.17 19.69 35.79
C THR A 367 20.83 20.58 36.97
N GLY A 368 20.10 20.03 37.94
CA GLY A 368 19.63 20.70 39.15
C GLY A 368 18.12 20.59 39.33
N VAL A 369 17.65 21.17 40.44
CA VAL A 369 16.23 21.18 40.81
C VAL A 369 15.58 22.47 40.31
N TYR A 370 14.40 22.34 39.73
CA TYR A 370 13.55 23.43 39.27
C TYR A 370 12.24 23.41 40.03
N THR A 371 11.56 24.55 40.04
CA THR A 371 10.29 24.76 40.75
C THR A 371 9.33 23.58 40.57
N GLY A 372 8.79 23.08 41.69
CA GLY A 372 7.97 21.86 41.71
C GLY A 372 8.76 20.58 41.98
N GLY A 373 10.04 20.70 42.35
CA GLY A 373 10.91 19.56 42.65
C GLY A 373 11.36 18.79 41.40
N ILE A 374 11.25 19.40 40.21
CA ILE A 374 11.66 18.78 38.96
C ILE A 374 13.17 18.71 38.92
N ASN A 375 13.74 17.52 39.00
CA ASN A 375 15.17 17.32 39.12
C ASN A 375 15.77 16.73 37.85
N PHE A 376 16.73 17.43 37.26
CA PHE A 376 17.50 16.97 36.11
C PHE A 376 18.90 16.54 36.53
N TYR A 377 19.32 15.37 36.08
CA TYR A 377 20.64 14.82 36.40
C TYR A 377 21.16 13.95 35.24
N ILE A 378 22.45 13.64 35.26
CA ILE A 378 23.07 12.81 34.21
C ILE A 378 23.39 11.45 34.78
N GLU A 379 23.01 10.41 34.05
CA GLU A 379 23.40 9.03 34.34
C GLU A 379 23.74 8.31 33.03
N ALA A 380 24.87 7.60 33.02
CA ALA A 380 25.38 6.88 31.85
C ALA A 380 25.39 7.73 30.54
N GLY A 381 25.72 9.03 30.66
CA GLY A 381 25.77 9.96 29.53
C GLY A 381 24.40 10.43 29.00
N ASN A 382 23.30 10.17 29.72
CA ASN A 382 21.96 10.60 29.36
C ASN A 382 21.45 11.64 30.34
N LEU A 383 20.72 12.64 29.85
CA LEU A 383 19.96 13.54 30.69
C LEU A 383 18.68 12.82 31.15
N LEU A 384 18.51 12.71 32.47
CA LEU A 384 17.35 12.14 33.12
C LEU A 384 16.57 13.23 33.85
N CYS A 385 15.25 13.06 33.92
CA CYS A 385 14.35 13.93 34.65
C CYS A 385 13.54 13.11 35.65
N ARG A 386 13.53 13.52 36.91
CA ARG A 386 12.51 13.10 37.88
C ARG A 386 11.54 14.24 38.04
N ASN A 387 10.28 14.02 37.69
CA ASN A 387 9.24 15.03 37.75
C ASN A 387 8.13 14.61 38.72
N PRO A 388 8.13 15.10 39.98
CA PRO A 388 7.08 14.78 40.96
C PRO A 388 5.67 15.13 40.48
N GLU A 389 5.54 16.12 39.59
CA GLU A 389 4.26 16.55 39.03
C GLU A 389 3.73 15.59 37.94
N ARG A 390 4.53 14.62 37.48
CA ARG A 390 4.21 13.69 36.39
C ARG A 390 4.69 12.27 36.67
N GLY A 391 4.06 11.57 37.62
CA GLY A 391 4.37 10.17 37.91
C GLY A 391 5.10 9.94 39.24
N GLY A 392 5.18 10.95 40.10
CA GLY A 392 5.74 10.82 41.45
C GLY A 392 7.24 10.47 41.43
N THR A 393 7.58 9.17 41.51
CA THR A 393 8.95 8.65 41.55
C THR A 393 9.53 8.29 40.19
N ASP A 394 8.73 8.35 39.12
CA ASP A 394 9.14 7.98 37.76
C ASP A 394 10.35 8.80 37.27
N VAL A 395 11.20 8.13 36.51
CA VAL A 395 12.41 8.71 35.91
C VAL A 395 12.29 8.66 34.39
N PHE A 396 12.32 9.83 33.77
CA PHE A 396 12.19 10.01 32.33
C PHE A 396 13.56 10.16 31.71
N LYS A 397 13.87 9.32 30.72
CA LYS A 397 15.03 9.52 29.86
C LYS A 397 14.71 10.53 28.77
N MET A 398 15.35 11.69 28.83
CA MET A 398 15.11 12.80 27.90
C MET A 398 15.59 12.42 26.50
N LYS A 399 14.75 12.63 25.48
CA LYS A 399 15.17 12.49 24.07
C LYS A 399 15.55 13.84 23.49
N THR A 400 16.67 13.90 22.80
CA THR A 400 17.22 15.15 22.26
C THR A 400 16.40 15.64 21.08
N VAL A 401 15.86 16.86 21.16
CA VAL A 401 15.29 17.58 20.01
C VAL A 401 16.36 18.48 19.39
N SER A 402 17.02 19.28 20.22
CA SER A 402 18.10 20.21 19.89
C SER A 402 19.09 20.29 21.06
N ASP A 403 20.12 21.14 20.97
CA ASP A 403 21.10 21.31 22.05
C ASP A 403 20.49 21.71 23.41
N HIS A 404 19.33 22.36 23.42
CA HIS A 404 18.68 22.90 24.62
C HIS A 404 17.18 22.56 24.70
N THR A 405 16.66 21.74 23.80
CA THR A 405 15.28 21.27 23.79
C THR A 405 15.23 19.75 23.83
N PHE A 406 14.39 19.20 24.69
CA PHE A 406 14.29 17.77 24.91
C PHE A 406 12.84 17.32 25.04
N LEU A 407 12.51 16.13 24.54
CA LEU A 407 11.22 15.48 24.79
C LEU A 407 11.27 14.81 26.16
N LEU A 408 10.31 15.14 27.03
CA LEU A 408 10.13 14.51 28.34
C LEU A 408 9.32 13.23 28.20
N ASP A 409 8.16 13.33 27.55
CA ASP A 409 7.19 12.25 27.34
C ASP A 409 6.26 12.59 26.15
N GLU A 410 5.18 11.83 25.94
CA GLU A 410 4.25 12.05 24.81
C GLU A 410 3.42 13.34 24.89
N ASN A 411 3.51 14.10 25.98
CA ASN A 411 2.69 15.28 26.25
C ASN A 411 3.51 16.57 26.49
N ALA A 412 4.80 16.47 26.83
CA ALA A 412 5.63 17.63 27.16
C ALA A 412 7.04 17.59 26.56
N GLN A 413 7.52 18.77 26.14
CA GLN A 413 8.91 19.04 25.81
C GLN A 413 9.46 20.09 26.79
N ILE A 414 10.77 20.05 27.03
CA ILE A 414 11.49 20.98 27.90
C ILE A 414 12.45 21.79 27.05
N GLU A 415 12.34 23.11 27.11
CA GLU A 415 13.32 24.04 26.57
C GLU A 415 14.04 24.74 27.73
N PHE A 416 15.35 24.55 27.85
CA PHE A 416 16.15 25.25 28.86
C PHE A 416 16.45 26.67 28.38
N VAL A 417 16.24 27.66 29.25
CA VAL A 417 16.33 29.08 28.92
C VAL A 417 17.46 29.74 29.69
N LYS A 418 18.24 30.59 28.99
CA LYS A 418 19.32 31.39 29.59
C LYS A 418 18.77 32.68 30.18
N ASP A 419 19.34 33.12 31.29
CA ASP A 419 19.19 34.49 31.78
C ASP A 419 20.10 35.48 31.04
N ALA A 420 20.02 36.75 31.43
CA ALA A 420 20.84 37.83 30.89
C ALA A 420 22.36 37.64 31.07
N SER A 421 22.80 36.77 32.00
CA SER A 421 24.21 36.42 32.18
C SER A 421 24.67 35.26 31.30
N GLY A 422 23.75 34.67 30.52
CA GLY A 422 24.01 33.53 29.65
C GLY A 422 23.97 32.17 30.36
N LYS A 423 23.57 32.12 31.64
CA LYS A 423 23.42 30.89 32.43
C LYS A 423 22.02 30.33 32.28
N TYR A 424 21.89 29.01 32.15
CA TYR A 424 20.59 28.34 32.19
C TYR A 424 20.03 28.35 33.62
N SER A 425 18.99 29.14 33.83
CA SER A 425 18.38 29.41 35.14
C SER A 425 16.85 29.27 35.15
N SER A 426 16.24 28.97 34.02
CA SER A 426 14.84 28.58 33.92
C SER A 426 14.61 27.57 32.81
N LEU A 427 13.41 27.01 32.76
CA LEU A 427 12.95 26.17 31.67
C LEU A 427 11.51 26.52 31.30
N LYS A 428 11.17 26.22 30.05
CA LYS A 428 9.80 26.21 29.53
C LYS A 428 9.36 24.76 29.33
N MET A 429 8.21 24.40 29.87
CA MET A 429 7.50 23.20 29.47
C MET A 429 6.59 23.56 28.29
N LEU A 430 6.89 23.00 27.13
CA LEU A 430 6.12 23.16 25.91
C LEU A 430 5.14 22.00 25.82
N TRP A 431 3.86 22.30 26.03
CA TRP A 431 2.80 21.30 26.06
C TRP A 431 2.31 20.96 24.66
N LYS A 432 1.90 19.71 24.45
CA LYS A 432 1.39 19.21 23.16
C LYS A 432 0.20 20.03 22.63
N ASP A 433 -0.60 20.60 23.52
CA ASP A 433 -1.74 21.46 23.18
C ASP A 433 -1.34 22.90 22.79
N GLY A 434 -0.04 23.23 22.81
CA GLY A 434 0.50 24.55 22.49
C GLY A 434 0.54 25.52 23.68
N ASN A 435 0.20 25.10 24.89
CA ASN A 435 0.42 25.89 26.10
C ASN A 435 1.91 25.89 26.49
N ILE A 436 2.31 26.89 27.28
CA ILE A 436 3.65 26.98 27.86
C ILE A 436 3.51 27.22 29.35
N THR A 437 4.29 26.49 30.16
CA THR A 437 4.52 26.85 31.57
C THR A 437 6.01 27.05 31.81
N GLU A 438 6.34 27.97 32.72
CA GLU A 438 7.73 28.29 33.04
C GLU A 438 8.08 27.83 34.45
N LYS A 439 9.29 27.33 34.63
CA LYS A 439 9.83 26.91 35.92
C LYS A 439 11.21 27.54 36.12
N SER A 440 11.46 28.05 37.31
CA SER A 440 12.76 28.63 37.65
C SER A 440 13.66 27.56 38.28
N LYS A 441 14.96 27.67 38.05
CA LYS A 441 15.95 26.83 38.72
C LYS A 441 16.04 27.24 40.19
N GLU A 442 15.95 26.29 41.09
CA GLU A 442 16.11 26.52 42.52
C GLU A 442 17.58 26.84 42.83
N LYS A 443 17.79 27.69 43.84
CA LYS A 443 19.11 28.23 44.17
C LYS A 443 20.03 27.22 44.84
#